data_AF-A0A7C5KEP1-F1
#
_entry.id   AF-A0A7C5KEP1-F1
#
_cell.length_a   1.000
_cell.length_b   1.000
_cell.length_c   1.000
_cell.angle_alpha   90.00
_cell.angle_beta   90.00
_cell.angle_gamma   90.00
#
_symmetry.space_group_name_H-M   'P 1'
#
loop_
_entity.id
_entity.type
_entity.pdbx_description
1 polymer ?
#
loop_
_entity_poly.entity_id
_entity_poly.type
_entity_poly.pdbx_seq_one_letter_code
_entity_poly.pdbx_strand_id
1 'polypeptide(L)'
;MPNKNSAFLAAILLPALSILAGGCSSPGSGSGKTPERAAPRLAGRLSPEGKILRRYGPAFVEALPHGIEAVHLKGNSYERGYQYGTLLKNEIEETLKSGMTMFALYIGDKNYKKGLERIRKGKEVMERYIPPEFREEMRGMADALAAAGSDLTYDDILMWNTVNDSKMLHKGPCSIEEDLPAGKRIPYPPYRGGCMTVCAAGPATSGGEMIVAKNMDWYATPEMRRHPIVLAVQPTDGGYAYFTPAYPGWISGIEGCNDKKVCFGMQISRSDRETMRGAGWHFLALLLLKYADSLGDAVNIL
;
A
#
# COMPACT_ATOMS: atom_id res chain seq x y z
N MET A 1 -22.04 27.32 -9.19
CA MET A 1 -21.90 26.87 -7.79
C MET A 1 -20.89 25.74 -7.78
N PRO A 2 -19.71 25.88 -7.14
CA PRO A 2 -18.72 24.82 -7.16
C PRO A 2 -19.20 23.60 -6.34
N ASN A 3 -19.01 22.43 -6.93
CA ASN A 3 -19.53 21.15 -6.47
C ASN A 3 -18.80 20.73 -5.16
N LYS A 4 -19.54 20.41 -4.10
CA LYS A 4 -18.98 20.12 -2.76
C LYS A 4 -18.00 18.92 -2.73
N ASN A 5 -17.93 18.13 -3.80
CA ASN A 5 -17.06 16.95 -3.92
C ASN A 5 -15.58 17.28 -4.17
N SER A 6 -15.23 18.47 -4.67
CA SER A 6 -13.83 18.86 -4.94
C SER A 6 -13.10 19.43 -3.70
N ALA A 7 -13.84 19.82 -2.66
CA ALA A 7 -13.26 20.38 -1.44
C ALA A 7 -12.69 19.31 -0.50
N PHE A 8 -13.14 18.06 -0.60
CA PHE A 8 -12.74 16.98 0.31
C PHE A 8 -11.37 16.37 -0.06
N LEU A 9 -11.07 16.27 -1.36
CA LEU A 9 -9.79 15.77 -1.90
C LEU A 9 -8.61 16.72 -1.65
N ALA A 10 -8.87 18.01 -1.46
CA ALA A 10 -7.84 19.02 -1.24
C ALA A 10 -7.11 18.91 0.11
N ALA A 11 -7.69 18.22 1.10
CA ALA A 11 -7.16 18.24 2.47
C ALA A 11 -6.09 17.19 2.76
N ILE A 12 -5.84 16.23 1.86
CA ILE A 12 -5.15 14.97 2.19
C ILE A 12 -3.74 14.83 1.55
N LEU A 13 -3.46 15.51 0.42
CA LEU A 13 -2.21 15.32 -0.36
C LEU A 13 -1.08 16.34 -0.07
N LEU A 14 -1.20 17.17 0.97
CA LEU A 14 -0.31 18.31 1.20
C LEU A 14 1.13 18.05 1.75
N PRO A 15 1.52 16.94 2.41
CA PRO A 15 2.82 16.91 3.09
C PRO A 15 4.01 16.28 2.32
N ALA A 16 3.84 15.75 1.10
CA ALA A 16 4.94 15.03 0.41
C ALA A 16 6.03 15.93 -0.23
N LEU A 17 5.95 17.26 -0.13
CA LEU A 17 6.51 18.18 -1.13
C LEU A 17 7.68 19.07 -0.69
N SER A 18 8.45 18.75 0.37
CA SER A 18 9.53 19.67 0.80
C SER A 18 10.85 19.05 1.28
N ILE A 19 11.11 17.74 1.16
CA ILE A 19 12.33 17.13 1.72
C ILE A 19 13.46 16.87 0.69
N LEU A 20 13.23 17.04 -0.62
CA LEU A 20 14.23 16.65 -1.64
C LEU A 20 15.23 17.74 -2.09
N ALA A 21 15.28 18.91 -1.46
CA ALA A 21 16.23 19.97 -1.84
C ALA A 21 16.96 20.55 -0.61
N GLY A 22 18.03 19.87 -0.17
CA GLY A 22 18.93 20.40 0.86
C GLY A 22 20.17 19.53 1.01
N GLY A 23 21.21 19.83 0.22
CA GLY A 23 22.51 19.18 0.34
C GLY A 23 23.18 19.47 1.69
N CYS A 24 23.79 18.45 2.28
CA CYS A 24 24.58 18.55 3.50
C CYS A 24 25.78 19.49 3.31
N SER A 25 25.78 20.61 4.01
CA SER A 25 26.99 21.33 4.42
C SER A 25 26.97 21.50 5.93
N SER A 26 28.02 21.00 6.58
CA SER A 26 28.23 21.01 8.03
C SER A 26 28.44 22.43 8.56
N PRO A 27 27.82 22.85 9.68
CA PRO A 27 28.07 24.17 10.25
C PRO A 27 29.19 24.14 11.29
N GLY A 28 30.17 25.01 11.08
CA GLY A 28 31.13 25.43 12.10
C GLY A 28 30.47 26.32 13.16
N SER A 29 31.04 26.30 14.36
CA SER A 29 30.59 27.03 15.54
C SER A 29 30.72 28.55 15.38
N GLY A 30 29.60 29.26 15.42
CA GLY A 30 29.57 30.73 15.49
C GLY A 30 28.31 31.20 16.21
N SER A 31 28.49 31.85 17.35
CA SER A 31 27.43 32.46 18.15
C SER A 31 26.87 33.69 17.43
N GLY A 32 25.65 33.57 16.89
CA GLY A 32 24.91 34.68 16.28
C GLY A 32 23.42 34.50 16.52
N LYS A 33 22.75 35.56 16.95
CA LYS A 33 21.31 35.62 17.25
C LYS A 33 20.50 34.95 16.14
N THR A 34 19.71 33.93 16.49
CA THR A 34 18.81 33.23 15.58
C THR A 34 17.76 34.21 15.06
N PRO A 35 17.69 34.50 13.75
CA PRO A 35 16.55 35.23 13.23
C PRO A 35 15.33 34.31 13.33
N GLU A 36 14.21 34.87 13.76
CA GLU A 36 12.90 34.23 13.78
C GLU A 36 12.52 33.85 12.35
N ARG A 37 12.92 32.63 11.95
CA ARG A 37 12.66 32.11 10.62
C ARG A 37 11.21 31.64 10.63
N ALA A 38 10.31 32.52 10.19
CA ALA A 38 8.91 32.18 9.98
C ALA A 38 8.83 30.84 9.24
N ALA A 39 8.20 29.84 9.87
CA ALA A 39 7.99 28.54 9.25
C ALA A 39 7.32 28.76 7.90
N PRO A 40 7.82 28.16 6.81
CA PRO A 40 7.18 28.28 5.52
C PRO A 40 5.75 27.78 5.68
N ARG A 41 4.76 28.66 5.48
CA ARG A 41 3.36 28.21 5.38
C ARG A 41 3.33 27.26 4.19
N LEU A 42 3.02 25.99 4.46
CA LEU A 42 2.67 24.99 3.44
C LEU A 42 1.34 25.41 2.79
N ALA A 43 1.37 26.51 2.05
CA ALA A 43 0.34 26.88 1.09
C ALA A 43 0.61 26.08 -0.18
N GLY A 44 0.38 24.77 -0.12
CA GLY A 44 0.33 23.95 -1.32
C GLY A 44 -0.81 24.49 -2.19
N ARG A 45 -0.46 25.22 -3.25
CA ARG A 45 -1.38 25.43 -4.36
C ARG A 45 -1.65 24.05 -4.94
N LEU A 46 -2.89 23.57 -4.80
CA LEU A 46 -3.42 22.46 -5.59
C LEU A 46 -3.04 22.75 -7.05
N SER A 47 -2.38 21.82 -7.73
CA SER A 47 -2.29 21.90 -9.18
C SER A 47 -3.72 21.94 -9.70
N PRO A 48 -4.11 22.96 -10.49
CA PRO A 48 -5.42 22.94 -11.13
C PRO A 48 -5.40 21.77 -12.11
N GLU A 49 -6.27 20.78 -11.87
CA GLU A 49 -6.61 19.69 -12.79
C GLU A 49 -5.49 18.66 -13.04
N GLY A 50 -5.44 17.60 -12.23
CA GLY A 50 -4.70 16.39 -12.62
C GLY A 50 -5.27 15.83 -13.92
N LYS A 51 -4.40 15.59 -14.90
CA LYS A 51 -4.82 15.11 -16.22
C LYS A 51 -5.37 13.69 -16.11
N ILE A 52 -6.62 13.49 -16.51
CA ILE A 52 -7.20 12.14 -16.63
C ILE A 52 -6.55 11.44 -17.83
N LEU A 53 -5.91 10.31 -17.56
CA LEU A 53 -5.21 9.49 -18.57
C LEU A 53 -6.14 8.42 -19.16
N ARG A 54 -6.94 7.78 -18.31
CA ARG A 54 -7.81 6.64 -18.66
C ARG A 54 -9.12 6.72 -17.88
N ARG A 55 -10.20 6.16 -18.43
CA ARG A 55 -11.51 6.11 -17.77
C ARG A 55 -12.26 4.84 -18.12
N TYR A 56 -12.93 4.26 -17.13
CA TYR A 56 -13.83 3.12 -17.30
C TYR A 56 -15.00 3.26 -16.32
N GLY A 57 -16.19 3.57 -16.84
CA GLY A 57 -17.35 3.87 -16.00
C GLY A 57 -17.06 4.99 -14.99
N PRO A 58 -17.32 4.76 -13.68
CA PRO A 58 -17.04 5.76 -12.63
C PRO A 58 -15.55 5.87 -12.29
N ALA A 59 -14.73 4.89 -12.68
CA ALA A 59 -13.30 4.84 -12.38
C ALA A 59 -12.46 5.57 -13.42
N PHE A 60 -11.31 6.09 -12.99
CA PHE A 60 -10.38 6.78 -13.86
C PHE A 60 -8.96 6.80 -13.30
N VAL A 61 -7.98 6.99 -14.17
CA VAL A 61 -6.58 7.18 -13.80
C VAL A 61 -6.23 8.66 -13.99
N GLU A 62 -5.71 9.27 -12.93
CA GLU A 62 -5.28 10.66 -12.89
C GLU A 62 -3.75 10.72 -12.79
N ALA A 63 -3.12 11.55 -13.63
CA ALA A 63 -1.70 11.85 -13.51
C ALA A 63 -1.45 12.80 -12.33
N LEU A 64 -0.61 12.38 -11.40
CA LEU A 64 -0.08 13.19 -10.32
C LEU A 64 1.35 13.69 -10.65
N PRO A 65 1.86 14.69 -9.92
CA PRO A 65 3.25 15.14 -10.07
C PRO A 65 4.27 14.00 -9.93
N HIS A 66 5.45 14.17 -10.52
CA HIS A 66 6.57 13.22 -10.46
C HIS A 66 6.29 11.84 -11.10
N GLY A 67 5.31 11.77 -12.01
CA GLY A 67 5.03 10.54 -12.76
C GLY A 67 4.27 9.48 -11.97
N ILE A 68 3.65 9.86 -10.85
CA ILE A 68 2.78 8.97 -10.07
C ILE A 68 1.38 8.98 -10.70
N GLU A 69 0.71 7.84 -10.73
CA GLU A 69 -0.69 7.74 -11.16
C GLU A 69 -1.61 7.46 -9.97
N ALA A 70 -2.71 8.19 -9.86
CA ALA A 70 -3.80 7.90 -8.95
C ALA A 70 -4.90 7.11 -9.67
N VAL A 71 -5.23 5.93 -9.18
CA VAL A 71 -6.30 5.07 -9.70
C VAL A 71 -7.53 5.27 -8.83
N HIS A 72 -8.52 5.96 -9.38
CA HIS A 72 -9.79 6.22 -8.71
C HIS A 72 -10.77 5.09 -8.99
N LEU A 73 -11.20 4.38 -7.95
CA LEU A 73 -12.11 3.23 -8.04
C LEU A 73 -13.39 3.50 -7.24
N LYS A 74 -14.54 3.10 -7.77
CA LYS A 74 -15.83 3.32 -7.08
C LYS A 74 -16.83 2.22 -7.39
N GLY A 75 -17.43 1.65 -6.35
CA GLY A 75 -18.43 0.60 -6.49
C GLY A 75 -18.35 -0.43 -5.38
N ASN A 76 -19.07 -1.53 -5.55
CA ASN A 76 -18.93 -2.71 -4.72
C ASN A 76 -17.60 -3.43 -5.02
N SER A 77 -17.27 -4.44 -4.24
CA SER A 77 -15.98 -5.13 -4.34
C SER A 77 -15.67 -5.69 -5.72
N TYR A 78 -16.58 -6.48 -6.34
CA TYR A 78 -16.41 -6.92 -7.73
C TYR A 78 -16.18 -5.76 -8.70
N GLU A 79 -17.04 -4.73 -8.66
CA GLU A 79 -17.00 -3.61 -9.59
C GLU A 79 -15.67 -2.85 -9.53
N ARG A 80 -15.16 -2.61 -8.32
CA ARG A 80 -13.84 -1.98 -8.12
C ARG A 80 -12.73 -2.83 -8.72
N GLY A 81 -12.76 -4.14 -8.48
CA GLY A 81 -11.83 -5.10 -9.07
C GLY A 81 -11.83 -5.03 -10.60
N TYR A 82 -13.02 -5.10 -11.19
CA TYR A 82 -13.19 -5.09 -12.64
C TYR A 82 -12.73 -3.77 -13.28
N GLN A 83 -13.07 -2.64 -12.65
CA GLN A 83 -12.58 -1.32 -13.04
C GLN A 83 -11.06 -1.26 -13.02
N TYR A 84 -10.45 -1.77 -11.96
CA TYR A 84 -9.02 -1.73 -11.76
C TYR A 84 -8.27 -2.58 -12.80
N GLY A 85 -8.70 -3.83 -13.00
CA GLY A 85 -8.14 -4.73 -14.01
C GLY A 85 -8.26 -4.17 -15.43
N THR A 86 -9.37 -3.49 -15.74
CA THR A 86 -9.57 -2.85 -17.05
C THR A 86 -8.64 -1.66 -17.27
N LEU A 87 -8.49 -0.80 -16.26
CA LEU A 87 -7.70 0.43 -16.40
C LEU A 87 -6.19 0.16 -16.49
N LEU A 88 -5.69 -0.83 -15.76
CA LEU A 88 -4.25 -1.10 -15.60
C LEU A 88 -3.81 -2.48 -16.11
N LYS A 89 -4.50 -3.07 -17.09
CA LYS A 89 -4.18 -4.42 -17.60
C LYS A 89 -2.68 -4.63 -17.85
N ASN A 90 -2.06 -3.74 -18.62
CA ASN A 90 -0.67 -3.88 -19.04
C ASN A 90 0.29 -3.73 -17.86
N GLU A 91 0.04 -2.75 -16.99
CA GLU A 91 0.82 -2.51 -15.80
C GLU A 91 0.74 -3.69 -14.83
N ILE A 92 -0.46 -4.26 -14.62
CA ILE A 92 -0.67 -5.45 -13.78
C ILE A 92 0.12 -6.64 -14.33
N GLU A 93 0.06 -6.90 -15.63
CA GLU A 93 0.82 -7.99 -16.24
C GLU A 93 2.33 -7.82 -16.07
N GLU A 94 2.83 -6.61 -16.24
CA GLU A 94 4.24 -6.28 -16.14
C GLU A 94 4.76 -6.40 -14.70
N THR A 95 4.05 -5.81 -13.73
CA THR A 95 4.45 -5.84 -12.32
C THR A 95 4.29 -7.23 -11.71
N LEU A 96 3.21 -7.94 -12.02
CA LEU A 96 2.96 -9.27 -11.49
C LEU A 96 3.99 -10.27 -12.02
N LYS A 97 4.24 -10.33 -13.34
CA LYS A 97 5.18 -11.30 -13.92
C LYS A 97 6.61 -11.07 -13.40
N SER A 98 7.08 -9.82 -13.40
CA SER A 98 8.41 -9.46 -12.92
C SER A 98 8.55 -9.65 -11.40
N GLY A 99 7.56 -9.17 -10.64
CA GLY A 99 7.52 -9.27 -9.18
C GLY A 99 7.44 -10.72 -8.71
N MET A 100 6.54 -11.53 -9.30
CA MET A 100 6.41 -12.95 -8.97
C MET A 100 7.71 -13.71 -9.23
N THR A 101 8.40 -13.41 -10.33
CA THR A 101 9.71 -14.00 -10.63
C THR A 101 10.74 -13.66 -9.56
N MET A 102 10.81 -12.39 -9.17
CA MET A 102 11.70 -11.91 -8.12
C MET A 102 11.40 -12.58 -6.77
N PHE A 103 10.13 -12.63 -6.35
CA PHE A 103 9.74 -13.27 -5.09
C PHE A 103 9.97 -14.78 -5.10
N ALA A 104 9.64 -15.48 -6.18
CA ALA A 104 9.88 -16.91 -6.31
C ALA A 104 11.37 -17.23 -6.21
N LEU A 105 12.24 -16.51 -6.91
CA LEU A 105 13.68 -16.69 -6.78
C LEU A 105 14.18 -16.39 -5.38
N TYR A 106 13.65 -15.34 -4.74
CA TYR A 106 14.03 -14.98 -3.37
C TYR A 106 13.60 -16.07 -2.37
N ILE A 107 12.31 -16.37 -2.30
CA ILE A 107 11.70 -17.38 -1.41
C ILE A 107 12.27 -18.77 -1.65
N GLY A 108 12.57 -19.11 -2.90
CA GLY A 108 13.10 -20.41 -3.30
C GLY A 108 14.61 -20.57 -3.13
N ASP A 109 15.32 -19.60 -2.55
CA ASP A 109 16.78 -19.64 -2.39
C ASP A 109 17.49 -19.78 -3.75
N LYS A 110 17.10 -18.95 -4.72
CA LYS A 110 17.50 -18.97 -6.14
C LYS A 110 16.91 -20.12 -6.97
N ASN A 111 16.06 -20.98 -6.39
CA ASN A 111 15.31 -21.98 -7.14
C ASN A 111 13.87 -21.50 -7.39
N TYR A 112 13.59 -21.09 -8.64
CA TYR A 112 12.29 -20.55 -9.04
C TYR A 112 11.12 -21.51 -8.75
N LYS A 113 11.22 -22.78 -9.16
CA LYS A 113 10.14 -23.78 -8.98
C LYS A 113 9.82 -24.01 -7.50
N LYS A 114 10.87 -24.13 -6.68
CA LYS A 114 10.75 -24.27 -5.22
C LYS A 114 10.07 -23.05 -4.59
N GLY A 115 10.42 -21.85 -5.04
CA GLY A 115 9.83 -20.62 -4.55
C GLY A 115 8.36 -20.46 -4.93
N LEU A 116 8.03 -20.76 -6.19
CA LEU A 116 6.64 -20.71 -6.67
C LEU A 116 5.75 -21.68 -5.89
N GLU A 117 6.24 -22.90 -5.64
CA GLU A 117 5.54 -23.89 -4.84
C GLU A 117 5.31 -23.44 -3.38
N ARG A 118 6.30 -22.75 -2.78
CA ARG A 118 6.16 -22.15 -1.45
C ARG A 118 5.09 -21.05 -1.43
N ILE A 119 5.09 -20.16 -2.43
CA ILE A 119 4.08 -19.09 -2.56
C ILE A 119 2.68 -19.71 -2.72
N ARG A 120 2.55 -20.74 -3.58
CA ARG A 120 1.29 -21.46 -3.80
C ARG A 120 0.73 -22.04 -2.51
N LYS A 121 1.56 -22.76 -1.74
CA LYS A 121 1.15 -23.31 -0.43
C LYS A 121 0.74 -22.22 0.56
N GLY A 122 1.48 -21.11 0.60
CA GLY A 122 1.16 -19.99 1.47
C GLY A 122 -0.21 -19.38 1.14
N LYS A 123 -0.47 -19.18 -0.16
CA LYS A 123 -1.76 -18.74 -0.68
C LYS A 123 -2.90 -19.66 -0.26
N GLU A 124 -2.73 -20.98 -0.41
CA GLU A 124 -3.75 -21.98 -0.07
C GLU A 124 -4.13 -21.98 1.42
N VAL A 125 -3.13 -21.79 2.30
CA VAL A 125 -3.38 -21.68 3.74
C VAL A 125 -4.10 -20.38 4.07
N MET A 126 -3.69 -19.26 3.46
CA MET A 126 -4.17 -17.93 3.78
C MET A 126 -5.57 -17.64 3.24
N GLU A 127 -5.94 -18.20 2.09
CA GLU A 127 -7.16 -17.82 1.35
C GLU A 127 -8.43 -17.85 2.21
N ARG A 128 -8.59 -18.87 3.06
CA ARG A 128 -9.77 -19.01 3.94
C ARG A 128 -9.89 -17.94 5.02
N TYR A 129 -8.81 -17.23 5.32
CA TYR A 129 -8.78 -16.15 6.30
C TYR A 129 -8.95 -14.77 5.65
N ILE A 130 -8.98 -14.70 4.32
CA ILE A 130 -9.20 -13.46 3.59
C ILE A 130 -10.71 -13.16 3.58
N PRO A 131 -11.13 -11.99 4.09
CA PRO A 131 -12.52 -11.55 4.04
C PRO A 131 -13.12 -11.71 2.63
N PRO A 132 -14.36 -12.25 2.51
CA PRO A 132 -14.97 -12.56 1.22
C PRO A 132 -14.98 -11.40 0.23
N GLU A 133 -15.21 -10.17 0.71
CA GLU A 133 -15.24 -8.95 -0.09
C GLU A 133 -13.90 -8.68 -0.80
N PHE A 134 -12.76 -8.97 -0.17
CA PHE A 134 -11.45 -8.78 -0.80
C PHE A 134 -11.15 -9.86 -1.83
N ARG A 135 -11.65 -11.09 -1.61
CA ARG A 135 -11.61 -12.14 -2.62
C ARG A 135 -12.49 -11.81 -3.83
N GLU A 136 -13.61 -11.16 -3.59
CA GLU A 136 -14.52 -10.63 -4.61
C GLU A 136 -13.86 -9.53 -5.46
N GLU A 137 -13.15 -8.59 -4.83
CA GLU A 137 -12.40 -7.56 -5.56
C GLU A 137 -11.26 -8.14 -6.43
N MET A 138 -10.51 -9.11 -5.91
CA MET A 138 -9.51 -9.83 -6.71
C MET A 138 -10.15 -10.65 -7.86
N ARG A 139 -11.37 -11.16 -7.67
CA ARG A 139 -12.11 -11.88 -8.72
C ARG A 139 -12.54 -10.95 -9.84
N GLY A 140 -13.13 -9.80 -9.51
CA GLY A 140 -13.47 -8.78 -10.52
C GLY A 140 -12.25 -8.34 -11.33
N MET A 141 -11.09 -8.20 -10.68
CA MET A 141 -9.83 -7.90 -11.37
C MET A 141 -9.43 -8.98 -12.36
N ALA A 142 -9.46 -10.25 -11.95
CA ALA A 142 -9.13 -11.38 -12.82
C ALA A 142 -10.09 -11.48 -14.01
N ASP A 143 -11.39 -11.26 -13.79
CA ASP A 143 -12.40 -11.32 -14.85
C ASP A 143 -12.23 -10.19 -15.88
N ALA A 144 -11.85 -8.99 -15.43
CA ALA A 144 -11.51 -7.89 -16.33
C ALA A 144 -10.25 -8.16 -17.16
N LEU A 145 -9.22 -8.76 -16.54
CA LEU A 145 -8.00 -9.16 -17.25
C LEU A 145 -8.31 -10.23 -18.31
N ALA A 146 -9.10 -11.24 -17.95
CA ALA A 146 -9.55 -12.29 -18.87
C ALA A 146 -10.38 -11.72 -20.03
N ALA A 147 -11.31 -10.80 -19.75
CA ALA A 147 -12.10 -10.11 -20.78
C ALA A 147 -11.21 -9.29 -21.75
N ALA A 148 -10.05 -8.84 -21.29
CA ALA A 148 -9.05 -8.14 -22.10
C ALA A 148 -8.00 -9.07 -22.74
N GLY A 149 -8.20 -10.40 -22.69
CA GLY A 149 -7.32 -11.39 -23.30
C GLY A 149 -6.03 -11.67 -22.52
N SER A 150 -6.00 -11.42 -21.22
CA SER A 150 -4.90 -11.84 -20.35
C SER A 150 -5.00 -13.32 -19.98
N ASP A 151 -3.84 -13.96 -19.80
CA ASP A 151 -3.75 -15.32 -19.25
C ASP A 151 -3.69 -15.33 -17.70
N LEU A 152 -3.68 -14.16 -17.06
CA LEU A 152 -3.67 -14.07 -15.60
C LEU A 152 -5.00 -14.52 -15.01
N THR A 153 -4.92 -15.41 -14.02
CA THR A 153 -6.08 -15.99 -13.34
C THR A 153 -6.31 -15.34 -11.98
N TYR A 154 -7.47 -15.61 -11.38
CA TYR A 154 -7.74 -15.28 -9.97
C TYR A 154 -6.63 -15.79 -9.04
N ASP A 155 -6.11 -16.97 -9.32
CA ASP A 155 -5.04 -17.60 -8.55
C ASP A 155 -3.73 -16.79 -8.61
N ASP A 156 -3.40 -16.22 -9.77
CA ASP A 156 -2.22 -15.36 -9.94
C ASP A 156 -2.38 -14.05 -9.16
N ILE A 157 -3.57 -13.43 -9.22
CA ILE A 157 -3.88 -12.20 -8.48
C ILE A 157 -3.85 -12.45 -6.97
N LEU A 158 -4.43 -13.56 -6.52
CA LEU A 158 -4.41 -13.94 -5.11
C LEU A 158 -2.98 -14.21 -4.64
N MET A 159 -2.20 -14.99 -5.40
CA MET A 159 -0.78 -15.21 -5.10
C MET A 159 -0.02 -13.88 -5.01
N TRP A 160 -0.28 -12.95 -5.93
CA TRP A 160 0.35 -11.63 -5.94
C TRP A 160 0.02 -10.80 -4.69
N ASN A 161 -1.21 -10.91 -4.17
CA ASN A 161 -1.64 -10.22 -2.96
C ASN A 161 -1.19 -10.91 -1.66
N THR A 162 -0.73 -12.17 -1.70
CA THR A 162 -0.22 -12.93 -0.54
C THR A 162 1.29 -13.20 -0.58
N VAL A 163 1.98 -12.81 -1.66
CA VAL A 163 3.38 -13.21 -1.91
C VAL A 163 4.34 -12.66 -0.87
N ASN A 164 4.09 -11.45 -0.38
CA ASN A 164 4.99 -10.84 0.59
C ASN A 164 4.86 -11.47 1.97
N ASP A 165 3.68 -11.97 2.36
CA ASP A 165 3.48 -12.77 3.57
C ASP A 165 4.32 -14.05 3.48
N SER A 166 4.27 -14.71 2.33
CA SER A 166 5.11 -15.88 2.05
C SER A 166 6.60 -15.56 2.13
N LYS A 167 7.00 -14.37 1.65
CA LYS A 167 8.37 -13.85 1.75
C LYS A 167 8.78 -13.59 3.20
N MET A 168 7.90 -13.02 4.02
CA MET A 168 8.21 -12.77 5.43
C MET A 168 8.44 -14.06 6.19
N LEU A 169 7.57 -15.05 5.98
CA LEU A 169 7.67 -16.37 6.60
C LEU A 169 8.97 -17.10 6.20
N HIS A 170 9.23 -17.27 4.91
CA HIS A 170 10.34 -18.11 4.42
C HIS A 170 11.74 -17.53 4.59
N LYS A 171 11.85 -16.26 4.99
CA LYS A 171 13.13 -15.59 5.24
C LYS A 171 13.27 -15.12 6.67
N GLY A 172 12.38 -15.58 7.55
CA GLY A 172 12.56 -15.59 9.01
C GLY A 172 13.23 -16.90 9.45
N PRO A 173 13.64 -17.04 10.72
CA PRO A 173 14.22 -18.29 11.24
C PRO A 173 13.18 -19.40 11.47
N CYS A 174 11.99 -19.33 10.86
CA CYS A 174 10.85 -20.17 11.21
C CYS A 174 10.35 -21.02 10.03
N SER A 175 10.06 -22.28 10.33
CA SER A 175 9.38 -23.26 9.49
C SER A 175 7.87 -23.00 9.45
N ILE A 176 7.21 -23.51 8.41
CA ILE A 176 5.73 -23.67 8.37
C ILE A 176 5.37 -24.76 9.38
N GLU A 177 5.44 -24.48 10.68
CA GLU A 177 5.06 -25.44 11.72
C GLU A 177 3.72 -25.07 12.33
N GLU A 178 2.85 -26.07 12.40
CA GLU A 178 1.53 -26.01 13.01
C GLU A 178 1.67 -26.21 14.53
N ASP A 179 0.84 -25.51 15.30
CA ASP A 179 0.70 -25.61 16.77
C ASP A 179 1.81 -24.99 17.65
N LEU A 180 2.20 -23.75 17.35
CA LEU A 180 3.12 -22.99 18.21
C LEU A 180 2.39 -21.91 19.04
N PRO A 181 2.59 -21.83 20.37
CA PRO A 181 2.07 -20.75 21.23
C PRO A 181 2.53 -19.37 20.78
N ALA A 182 1.84 -18.28 21.18
CA ALA A 182 2.13 -16.89 20.81
C ALA A 182 3.64 -16.56 20.71
N GLY A 183 4.02 -15.93 19.59
CA GLY A 183 5.42 -15.75 19.21
C GLY A 183 6.22 -14.77 20.08
N LYS A 184 7.49 -15.06 20.32
CA LYS A 184 8.51 -14.21 20.94
C LYS A 184 9.20 -13.37 19.87
N ARG A 185 9.34 -12.07 20.10
CA ARG A 185 10.10 -11.16 19.21
C ARG A 185 11.56 -11.63 19.05
N ILE A 186 12.07 -11.61 17.83
CA ILE A 186 13.46 -12.00 17.51
C ILE A 186 14.26 -10.84 16.90
N PRO A 187 15.60 -10.84 17.04
CA PRO A 187 16.45 -9.89 16.34
C PRO A 187 16.25 -9.94 14.83
N TYR A 188 16.26 -8.77 14.18
CA TYR A 188 16.20 -8.70 12.73
C TYR A 188 17.48 -9.34 12.16
N PRO A 189 17.39 -10.30 11.21
CA PRO A 189 18.56 -10.65 10.39
C PRO A 189 18.98 -9.42 9.58
N PRO A 190 20.15 -9.42 8.89
CA PRO A 190 20.54 -8.33 7.98
C PRO A 190 19.58 -8.27 6.79
N TYR A 191 18.39 -7.73 7.04
CA TYR A 191 17.29 -7.56 6.11
C TYR A 191 17.55 -6.26 5.34
N ARG A 192 17.55 -6.35 4.01
CA ARG A 192 17.78 -5.22 3.10
C ARG A 192 16.45 -4.50 2.80
N GLY A 193 15.73 -4.14 3.85
CA GLY A 193 14.53 -3.32 3.74
C GLY A 193 14.34 -2.52 5.02
N GLY A 194 13.85 -1.30 4.88
CA GLY A 194 13.66 -0.35 5.95
C GLY A 194 12.28 0.25 5.82
N CYS A 195 11.61 0.47 6.94
CA CYS A 195 10.37 1.22 6.91
C CYS A 195 10.43 2.21 8.07
N MET A 196 10.05 3.46 7.82
CA MET A 196 10.00 4.50 8.83
C MET A 196 8.65 5.19 8.73
N THR A 197 8.00 5.38 9.87
CA THR A 197 6.73 6.12 9.95
C THR A 197 6.88 7.14 11.06
N VAL A 198 6.55 8.39 10.77
CA VAL A 198 6.60 9.51 11.70
C VAL A 198 5.22 10.15 11.72
N CYS A 199 4.75 10.50 12.91
CA CYS A 199 3.54 11.27 13.12
C CYS A 199 3.86 12.43 14.08
N ALA A 200 3.48 13.65 13.71
CA ALA A 200 3.54 14.83 14.56
C ALA A 200 2.16 15.50 14.55
N ALA A 201 1.66 15.91 15.72
CA ALA A 201 0.35 16.55 15.84
C ALA A 201 0.31 17.53 17.02
N GLY A 202 -0.68 18.43 17.04
CA GLY A 202 -0.89 19.37 18.15
C GLY A 202 0.33 20.27 18.36
N PRO A 203 0.86 20.41 19.59
CA PRO A 203 2.02 21.26 19.85
C PRO A 203 3.30 20.87 19.10
N ALA A 204 3.38 19.67 18.51
CA ALA A 204 4.52 19.23 17.71
C ALA A 204 4.51 19.80 16.28
N THR A 205 3.44 20.48 15.86
CA THR A 205 3.30 21.12 14.54
C THR A 205 2.90 22.59 14.70
N SER A 206 3.23 23.42 13.73
CA SER A 206 3.04 24.88 13.85
C SER A 206 1.58 25.33 13.89
N GLY A 207 0.65 24.54 13.31
CA GLY A 207 -0.77 24.85 13.27
C GLY A 207 -1.65 23.83 14.02
N GLY A 208 -1.05 22.88 14.74
CA GLY A 208 -1.78 21.82 15.44
C GLY A 208 -2.28 20.68 14.54
N GLU A 209 -2.05 20.76 13.24
CA GLU A 209 -2.39 19.72 12.27
C GLU A 209 -1.61 18.42 12.51
N MET A 210 -2.19 17.30 12.12
CA MET A 210 -1.49 16.02 12.09
C MET A 210 -0.71 15.89 10.77
N ILE A 211 0.60 15.68 10.87
CA ILE A 211 1.49 15.37 9.76
C ILE A 211 1.94 13.92 9.93
N VAL A 212 1.59 13.08 8.96
CA VAL A 212 2.06 11.70 8.86
C VAL A 212 2.98 11.59 7.66
N ALA A 213 4.15 11.00 7.86
CA ALA A 213 5.11 10.72 6.81
C ALA A 213 5.60 9.29 6.93
N LYS A 214 5.81 8.63 5.79
CA LYS A 214 6.32 7.26 5.74
C LYS A 214 7.26 7.09 4.56
N ASN A 215 8.36 6.38 4.83
CA ASN A 215 9.24 5.83 3.82
C ASN A 215 9.12 4.32 3.82
N MET A 216 9.09 3.74 2.62
CA MET A 216 9.12 2.30 2.40
C MET A 216 10.32 1.96 1.52
N ASP A 217 11.34 1.35 2.14
CA ASP A 217 12.53 0.89 1.47
C ASP A 217 12.44 -0.61 1.27
N TRP A 218 12.25 -1.01 0.03
CA TRP A 218 12.19 -2.43 -0.32
C TRP A 218 12.67 -2.68 -1.75
N TYR A 219 13.01 -3.94 -2.04
CA TYR A 219 13.48 -4.31 -3.36
C TYR A 219 12.29 -4.44 -4.31
N ALA A 220 12.27 -3.56 -5.32
CA ALA A 220 11.34 -3.61 -6.45
C ALA A 220 12.08 -4.04 -7.73
N THR A 221 11.37 -4.66 -8.68
CA THR A 221 11.91 -4.83 -10.05
C THR A 221 11.89 -3.49 -10.80
N PRO A 222 12.63 -3.33 -11.91
CA PRO A 222 12.51 -2.15 -12.77
C PRO A 222 11.06 -1.85 -13.18
N GLU A 223 10.29 -2.88 -13.51
CA GLU A 223 8.88 -2.80 -13.89
C GLU A 223 8.02 -2.25 -12.74
N MET A 224 8.22 -2.76 -11.52
CA MET A 224 7.54 -2.23 -10.33
C MET A 224 7.92 -0.76 -10.08
N ARG A 225 9.20 -0.39 -10.22
CA ARG A 225 9.65 0.99 -10.05
C ARG A 225 9.08 1.96 -11.09
N ARG A 226 8.69 1.48 -12.27
CA ARG A 226 8.02 2.31 -13.29
C ARG A 226 6.57 2.65 -12.92
N HIS A 227 5.92 1.77 -12.16
CA HIS A 227 4.48 1.84 -11.93
C HIS A 227 4.08 1.94 -10.45
N PRO A 228 4.67 2.84 -9.62
CA PRO A 228 4.08 3.14 -8.33
C PRO A 228 2.76 3.89 -8.55
N ILE A 229 1.72 3.45 -7.85
CA ILE A 229 0.38 4.05 -7.96
C ILE A 229 -0.14 4.45 -6.58
N VAL A 230 -1.14 5.34 -6.58
CA VAL A 230 -1.99 5.59 -5.42
C VAL A 230 -3.38 5.06 -5.76
N LEU A 231 -3.87 4.10 -4.99
CA LEU A 231 -5.28 3.72 -5.06
C LEU A 231 -6.09 4.75 -4.29
N ALA A 232 -7.10 5.33 -4.92
CA ALA A 232 -8.09 6.20 -4.29
C ALA A 232 -9.47 5.54 -4.44
N VAL A 233 -10.03 5.03 -3.36
CA VAL A 233 -11.13 4.07 -3.39
C VAL A 233 -12.35 4.62 -2.68
N GLN A 234 -13.51 4.54 -3.34
CA GLN A 234 -14.81 4.88 -2.79
C GLN A 234 -15.75 3.66 -2.82
N PRO A 235 -15.81 2.86 -1.73
CA PRO A 235 -16.72 1.72 -1.62
C PRO A 235 -18.20 2.15 -1.67
N THR A 236 -19.06 1.32 -2.25
CA THR A 236 -20.52 1.45 -2.15
C THR A 236 -21.19 0.29 -1.40
N ASP A 237 -20.41 -0.72 -1.04
CA ASP A 237 -20.80 -1.91 -0.27
C ASP A 237 -20.40 -1.83 1.22
N GLY A 238 -20.22 -0.61 1.72
CA GLY A 238 -19.87 -0.32 3.11
C GLY A 238 -18.38 -0.07 3.35
N GLY A 239 -18.10 0.57 4.49
CA GLY A 239 -16.78 1.09 4.84
C GLY A 239 -16.54 2.51 4.31
N TYR A 240 -15.36 3.04 4.64
CA TYR A 240 -14.94 4.41 4.36
C TYR A 240 -14.22 4.53 3.02
N ALA A 241 -14.28 5.72 2.41
CA ALA A 241 -13.39 6.03 1.31
C ALA A 241 -11.95 6.14 1.82
N TYR A 242 -10.98 5.72 1.02
CA TYR A 242 -9.59 5.69 1.44
C TYR A 242 -8.62 5.88 0.29
N PHE A 243 -7.35 6.12 0.63
CA PHE A 243 -6.27 5.99 -0.31
C PHE A 243 -5.09 5.22 0.27
N THR A 244 -4.35 4.53 -0.59
CA THR A 244 -3.13 3.78 -0.23
C THR A 244 -2.17 3.77 -1.42
N PRO A 245 -0.88 4.08 -1.23
CA PRO A 245 0.16 3.72 -2.18
C PRO A 245 0.18 2.20 -2.41
N ALA A 246 0.38 1.76 -3.64
CA ALA A 246 0.41 0.35 -4.00
C ALA A 246 1.21 0.12 -5.29
N TYR A 247 1.29 -1.14 -5.71
CA TYR A 247 1.71 -1.53 -7.05
C TYR A 247 0.51 -2.10 -7.82
N PRO A 248 0.49 -1.98 -9.16
CA PRO A 248 -0.53 -2.59 -10.01
C PRO A 248 -0.77 -4.06 -9.64
N GLY A 249 -2.04 -4.40 -9.43
CA GLY A 249 -2.51 -5.75 -9.10
C GLY A 249 -2.60 -6.02 -7.60
N TRP A 250 -2.06 -5.15 -6.75
CA TRP A 250 -2.34 -5.18 -5.32
C TRP A 250 -3.62 -4.42 -5.01
N ILE A 251 -4.51 -5.02 -4.23
CA ILE A 251 -5.76 -4.35 -3.81
C ILE A 251 -5.53 -3.36 -2.64
N SER A 252 -4.32 -3.36 -2.06
CA SER A 252 -3.92 -2.44 -0.98
C SER A 252 -2.40 -2.34 -0.84
N GLY A 253 -1.93 -1.35 -0.05
CA GLY A 253 -0.56 -1.26 0.45
C GLY A 253 -0.46 -1.54 1.96
N ILE A 254 0.53 -0.91 2.62
CA ILE A 254 0.76 -0.95 4.09
C ILE A 254 0.54 0.37 4.79
N GLU A 255 0.01 1.33 4.08
CA GLU A 255 -0.09 2.69 4.54
C GLU A 255 -1.21 3.37 3.82
N GLY A 256 -1.75 4.40 4.46
CA GLY A 256 -2.82 5.14 3.86
C GLY A 256 -3.63 5.87 4.90
N CYS A 257 -4.63 6.57 4.42
CA CYS A 257 -5.65 7.12 5.28
C CYS A 257 -7.03 6.95 4.67
N ASN A 258 -8.04 7.03 5.53
CA ASN A 258 -9.44 7.05 5.14
C ASN A 258 -10.10 8.42 5.35
N ASP A 259 -11.34 8.56 4.91
CA ASP A 259 -12.15 9.79 5.00
C ASP A 259 -12.52 10.18 6.44
N LYS A 260 -12.27 9.28 7.39
CA LYS A 260 -12.32 9.53 8.86
C LYS A 260 -11.03 10.09 9.42
N LYS A 261 -10.03 10.32 8.56
CA LYS A 261 -8.70 10.84 8.92
C LYS A 261 -7.91 9.89 9.82
N VAL A 262 -8.23 8.60 9.81
CA VAL A 262 -7.39 7.56 10.39
C VAL A 262 -6.27 7.30 9.39
N CYS A 263 -5.04 7.59 9.79
CA CYS A 263 -3.82 7.36 9.01
C CYS A 263 -2.93 6.36 9.73
N PHE A 264 -2.33 5.42 9.00
CA PHE A 264 -1.38 4.47 9.57
C PHE A 264 -0.24 4.15 8.61
N GLY A 265 0.81 3.57 9.18
CA GLY A 265 1.94 3.03 8.46
C GLY A 265 2.41 1.74 9.12
N MET A 266 2.36 0.64 8.40
CA MET A 266 2.75 -0.67 8.93
C MET A 266 4.26 -0.86 8.89
N GLN A 267 4.81 -1.40 9.98
CA GLN A 267 6.24 -1.62 10.15
C GLN A 267 6.49 -3.11 10.35
N ILE A 268 7.55 -3.63 9.75
CA ILE A 268 7.91 -5.04 9.90
C ILE A 268 8.41 -5.24 11.33
N SER A 269 7.78 -6.17 12.05
CA SER A 269 8.25 -6.70 13.33
C SER A 269 8.28 -8.21 13.24
N ARG A 270 9.45 -8.81 13.43
CA ARG A 270 9.62 -10.27 13.35
C ARG A 270 9.39 -10.90 14.71
N SER A 271 8.64 -12.00 14.73
CA SER A 271 8.57 -12.90 15.86
C SER A 271 9.09 -14.28 15.46
N ASP A 272 9.39 -15.12 16.45
CA ASP A 272 9.34 -16.55 16.20
C ASP A 272 7.87 -16.95 15.90
N ARG A 273 7.70 -18.10 15.25
CA ARG A 273 6.38 -18.75 15.09
C ARG A 273 5.40 -17.95 14.21
N GLU A 274 5.90 -17.35 13.13
CA GLU A 274 5.07 -16.78 12.05
C GLU A 274 4.34 -17.91 11.30
N THR A 275 3.08 -17.68 10.91
CA THR A 275 2.30 -18.64 10.11
C THR A 275 1.56 -17.91 8.98
N MET A 276 1.08 -18.65 7.98
CA MET A 276 0.17 -18.13 6.95
C MET A 276 -1.30 -18.15 7.38
N ARG A 277 -1.60 -18.52 8.65
CA ARG A 277 -2.98 -18.60 9.18
C ARG A 277 -3.41 -17.23 9.70
N GLY A 278 -4.13 -16.49 8.87
CA GLY A 278 -4.68 -15.19 9.23
C GLY A 278 -4.83 -14.28 8.01
N ALA A 279 -5.49 -13.15 8.21
CA ALA A 279 -5.49 -12.10 7.20
C ALA A 279 -4.08 -11.49 7.16
N GLY A 280 -3.42 -11.61 6.00
CA GLY A 280 -2.12 -11.00 5.76
C GLY A 280 -2.13 -9.48 5.89
N TRP A 281 -0.95 -8.88 5.90
CA TRP A 281 -0.76 -7.45 6.15
C TRP A 281 -1.51 -6.53 5.18
N HIS A 282 -1.64 -6.91 3.90
CA HIS A 282 -2.48 -6.17 2.93
C HIS A 282 -3.95 -6.12 3.33
N PHE A 283 -4.49 -7.24 3.81
CA PHE A 283 -5.89 -7.36 4.16
C PHE A 283 -6.17 -6.69 5.51
N LEU A 284 -5.25 -6.77 6.47
CA LEU A 284 -5.32 -5.98 7.71
C LEU A 284 -5.28 -4.47 7.42
N ALA A 285 -4.44 -4.02 6.49
CA ALA A 285 -4.42 -2.63 6.04
C ALA A 285 -5.79 -2.22 5.45
N LEU A 286 -6.43 -3.07 4.65
CA LEU A 286 -7.77 -2.79 4.13
C LEU A 286 -8.84 -2.75 5.23
N LEU A 287 -8.77 -3.64 6.22
CA LEU A 287 -9.69 -3.61 7.35
C LEU A 287 -9.59 -2.27 8.10
N LEU A 288 -8.37 -1.79 8.35
CA LEU A 288 -8.14 -0.47 8.94
C LEU A 288 -8.69 0.66 8.06
N LEU A 289 -8.33 0.68 6.77
CA LEU A 289 -8.77 1.73 5.84
C LEU A 289 -10.29 1.78 5.71
N LYS A 290 -10.96 0.62 5.59
CA LYS A 290 -12.40 0.56 5.39
C LYS A 290 -13.21 0.75 6.67
N TYR A 291 -12.71 0.32 7.83
CA TYR A 291 -13.58 0.17 9.00
C TYR A 291 -13.14 0.93 10.25
N ALA A 292 -11.94 1.49 10.32
CA ALA A 292 -11.54 2.30 11.46
C ALA A 292 -12.07 3.75 11.35
N ASP A 293 -12.90 4.20 12.28
CA ASP A 293 -13.30 5.61 12.43
C ASP A 293 -12.46 6.31 13.52
N SER A 294 -11.88 5.53 14.42
CA SER A 294 -11.11 6.03 15.55
C SER A 294 -9.87 5.18 15.84
N LEU A 295 -8.98 5.70 16.69
CA LEU A 295 -7.87 4.91 17.24
C LEU A 295 -8.38 3.67 18.00
N GLY A 296 -9.52 3.78 18.69
CA GLY A 296 -10.15 2.65 19.39
C GLY A 296 -10.56 1.54 18.43
N ASP A 297 -11.18 1.89 17.31
CA ASP A 297 -11.54 0.90 16.28
C ASP A 297 -10.30 0.27 15.65
N ALA A 298 -9.27 1.08 15.36
CA ALA A 298 -8.01 0.57 14.83
C ALA A 298 -7.35 -0.44 15.79
N VAL A 299 -7.38 -0.17 17.10
CA VAL A 299 -6.88 -1.11 18.12
C VAL A 299 -7.75 -2.37 18.22
N ASN A 300 -9.06 -2.28 18.01
CA ASN A 300 -9.95 -3.45 18.05
C ASN A 300 -9.84 -4.34 16.79
N ILE A 301 -9.43 -3.77 15.65
CA ILE A 301 -9.22 -4.50 14.40
C ILE A 301 -7.91 -5.29 14.43
N LEU A 302 -6.88 -4.77 15.12
CA LEU A 302 -5.53 -5.35 15.21
C LEU A 302 -5.41 -6.41 16.32
#